data_AF-D1YIH1-F1
#
_entry.id   AF-D1YIH1-F1
#
_cell.length_a   1.000
_cell.length_b   1.000
_cell.length_c   1.000
_cell.angle_alpha   90.00
_cell.angle_beta   90.00
_cell.angle_gamma   90.00
#
_symmetry.space_group_name_H-M   'P 1'
#
loop_
_entity.id
_entity.type
_entity.pdbx_description
1 polymer ?
#
loop_
_entity_poly.entity_id
_entity_poly.type
_entity_poly.pdbx_seq_one_letter_code
_entity_poly.pdbx_strand_id
1 'polypeptide(L)' 'MAGYEASALQSAYSVSKFGTRCLTQAAAKELAVDKITVNAYNPGIVRTKMRDVIDKKLQKLNMKQ' A
#
# COMPACT_ATOMS: atom_id res chain seq x y z
N MET A 1 5.59 4.71 2.91
CA MET A 1 4.43 3.79 2.75
C MET A 1 3.88 3.93 1.34
N ALA A 2 3.72 2.85 0.58
CA ALA A 2 3.49 2.91 -0.87
C ALA A 2 2.20 3.64 -1.32
N GLY A 3 1.19 3.81 -0.46
CA GLY A 3 -0.02 4.59 -0.73
C GLY A 3 0.02 6.06 -0.30
N TYR A 4 1.17 6.53 0.22
CA TYR A 4 1.38 7.91 0.66
C TYR A 4 2.64 8.53 0.04
N GLU A 5 3.66 7.71 -0.19
CA GLU A 5 4.93 8.09 -0.81
C GLU A 5 5.35 6.98 -1.76
N ALA A 6 5.72 7.35 -2.99
CA ALA A 6 6.15 6.39 -4.00
C ALA A 6 7.57 5.88 -3.71
N SER A 7 7.82 4.59 -3.95
CA SER A 7 9.15 4.01 -3.79
C SER A 7 9.78 3.73 -5.14
N ALA A 8 11.09 3.96 -5.24
CA ALA A 8 11.88 3.54 -6.39
C ALA A 8 11.70 2.03 -6.65
N LEU A 9 11.69 1.64 -7.93
CA LEU A 9 11.49 0.26 -8.41
C LEU A 9 10.12 -0.37 -8.05
N GLN A 10 9.18 0.40 -7.53
CA GLN A 10 7.83 -0.07 -7.18
C GLN A 10 6.73 0.79 -7.80
N SER A 11 6.96 1.39 -8.97
CA SER A 11 6.02 2.33 -9.60
C SER A 11 4.60 1.78 -9.72
N ALA A 12 4.42 0.60 -10.32
CA ALA A 12 3.11 -0.02 -10.48
C ALA A 12 2.43 -0.31 -9.13
N TYR A 13 3.19 -0.79 -8.15
CA TYR A 13 2.68 -1.06 -6.80
C TYR A 13 2.26 0.24 -6.10
N SER A 14 3.10 1.28 -6.14
CA SER A 14 2.80 2.61 -5.59
C SER A 14 1.56 3.22 -6.24
N VAL A 15 1.45 3.23 -7.58
CA VAL A 15 0.26 3.71 -8.29
C VAL A 15 -0.99 2.97 -7.83
N SER A 16 -0.94 1.64 -7.75
CA SER A 16 -2.09 0.85 -7.28
C SER A 16 -2.53 1.24 -5.85
N LYS A 17 -1.58 1.52 -4.95
CA LYS A 17 -1.87 1.86 -3.54
C LYS A 17 -2.33 3.31 -3.36
N PHE A 18 -1.80 4.25 -4.13
CA PHE A 18 -2.38 5.60 -4.22
C PHE A 18 -3.81 5.55 -4.78
N GLY A 19 -4.03 4.71 -5.80
CA GLY A 19 -5.36 4.43 -6.36
C GLY A 19 -6.35 3.97 -5.30
N THR A 20 -5.98 3.02 -4.43
CA THR A 20 -6.87 2.58 -3.34
C THR A 20 -7.26 3.71 -2.38
N ARG A 21 -6.33 4.64 -2.07
CA ARG A 21 -6.61 5.82 -1.23
C ARG A 21 -7.54 6.82 -1.94
N CYS A 22 -7.36 7.01 -3.25
CA CYS A 22 -8.25 7.82 -4.07
C CYS A 22 -9.66 7.22 -4.10
N LEU A 23 -9.76 5.91 -4.37
CA LEU A 23 -11.02 5.17 -4.42
C LEU A 23 -11.78 5.25 -3.09
N THR A 24 -11.07 5.12 -1.97
CA THR A 24 -11.66 5.26 -0.63
C THR A 24 -12.35 6.62 -0.47
N GLN A 25 -11.69 7.71 -0.89
CA GLN A 25 -12.23 9.06 -0.80
C GLN A 25 -13.40 9.30 -1.75
N ALA A 26 -13.33 8.78 -2.98
CA ALA A 26 -14.41 8.89 -3.95
C ALA A 26 -15.65 8.12 -3.49
N ALA A 27 -15.49 6.84 -3.17
CA ALA A 27 -16.58 5.98 -2.73
C ALA A 27 -17.22 6.46 -1.41
N ALA A 28 -16.43 7.02 -0.48
CA ALA A 28 -16.98 7.61 0.75
C ALA A 28 -17.94 8.78 0.45
N LYS A 29 -17.69 9.57 -0.59
CA LYS A 29 -18.58 10.67 -0.99
C LYS A 29 -19.82 10.15 -1.72
N GLU A 30 -19.63 9.18 -2.62
CA GLU A 30 -20.72 8.58 -3.40
C GLU A 30 -21.73 7.85 -2.51
N LEU A 31 -21.26 7.09 -1.52
CA LEU A 31 -22.10 6.26 -0.66
C LEU A 31 -22.58 6.97 0.62
N ALA A 32 -22.24 8.25 0.79
CA ALA A 32 -22.66 9.04 1.95
C ALA A 32 -24.19 9.17 2.05
N VAL A 33 -24.89 9.24 0.90
CA VAL A 33 -26.35 9.32 0.84
C VAL A 33 -27.03 8.11 1.47
N ASP A 34 -26.37 6.95 1.40
CA ASP A 34 -26.83 5.68 1.97
C ASP A 34 -26.33 5.46 3.40
N LYS A 35 -25.68 6.47 4.01
CA LYS A 35 -25.04 6.39 5.34
C LYS A 35 -23.98 5.29 5.44
N ILE A 36 -23.30 4.97 4.34
CA ILE A 36 -22.22 3.99 4.31
C ILE A 36 -20.87 4.72 4.41
N THR A 37 -20.02 4.28 5.33
CA THR A 37 -18.65 4.79 5.46
C THR A 37 -17.66 3.91 4.71
N VAL A 38 -16.71 4.51 4.00
CA VAL A 38 -15.62 3.78 3.31
C VAL A 38 -14.28 4.21 3.89
N ASN A 39 -13.49 3.23 4.35
CA ASN A 39 -12.20 3.46 4.98
C ASN A 39 -11.14 2.50 4.44
N ALA A 40 -9.87 2.89 4.53
CA ALA A 40 -8.75 2.04 4.16
C ALA A 40 -7.61 2.17 5.17
N TYR A 41 -6.95 1.04 5.44
CA TYR A 41 -5.73 1.00 6.23
C TYR A 41 -4.52 0.92 5.31
N ASN A 42 -3.57 1.82 5.51
CA ASN A 42 -2.28 1.82 4.84
C ASN A 42 -1.26 1.21 5.81
N PRO A 43 -0.88 -0.06 5.67
CA PRO A 43 0.11 -0.67 6.56
C PRO A 43 1.54 -0.24 6.23
N GLY A 44 2.41 -0.26 7.23
CA GLY A 44 3.86 -0.19 7.07
C GLY A 44 4.45 -1.54 6.66
N ILE A 45 5.71 -1.79 7.00
CA ILE A 45 6.32 -3.12 6.83
C ILE A 45 5.66 -4.07 7.84
N VAL A 46 5.06 -5.16 7.33
CA VAL A 46 4.38 -6.16 8.16
C VAL A 46 5.04 -7.52 7.99
N ARG A 47 5.21 -8.22 9.12
CA ARG A 47 5.75 -9.58 9.17
C ARG A 47 4.79 -10.55 8.51
N THR A 48 5.14 -11.00 7.32
CA THR A 48 4.34 -11.92 6.50
C THR A 48 5.29 -12.86 5.75
N LYS A 49 4.79 -14.03 5.34
CA LYS A 49 5.59 -14.98 4.54
C LYS A 49 6.16 -14.35 3.27
N MET A 50 5.43 -13.42 2.64
CA MET A 50 5.93 -12.66 1.49
C MET A 50 7.11 -11.76 1.86
N ARG A 51 7.02 -11.05 2.99
CA ARG A 51 8.10 -10.19 3.47
C ARG A 51 9.35 -11.00 3.82
N ASP A 52 9.20 -12.18 4.43
CA ASP A 52 10.33 -13.07 4.75
C ASP A 52 11.13 -13.45 3.50
N VAL A 53 10.45 -13.67 2.37
CA VAL A 53 11.11 -13.98 1.08
C VAL A 53 11.88 -12.76 0.55
N ILE A 54 11.29 -11.56 0.67
CA ILE A 54 11.96 -10.31 0.26
C ILE A 54 13.20 -10.08 1.12
N ASP A 55 13.10 -10.20 2.44
CA ASP A 55 14.22 -9.98 3.36
C ASP A 55 15.37 -10.95 3.07
N LYS A 56 15.08 -12.23 2.83
CA LYS A 56 16.10 -13.22 2.41
C LYS A 56 16.78 -12.84 1.10
N LYS A 57 16.04 -12.31 0.12
CA LYS A 57 16.60 -11.85 -1.16
C LYS A 57 17.47 -10.61 -0.98
N LEU A 58 17.02 -9.64 -0.18
CA LEU A 58 17.77 -8.41 0.12
C LEU A 58 19.07 -8.71 0.87
N GLN A 59 19.03 -9.63 1.84
CA GLN A 59 20.23 -10.11 2.56
C GLN A 59 21.28 -10.71 1.61
N LYS A 60 20.85 -11.52 0.64
CA LYS A 60 21.76 -12.10 -0.38
C LYS A 60 22.39 -11.04 -1.29
N LEU A 61 21.74 -9.89 -1.46
CA LEU A 61 22.20 -8.78 -2.29
C LEU A 61 23.02 -7.74 -1.49
N ASN A 62 23.29 -7.99 -0.20
CA ASN A 62 23.91 -7.04 0.73
C ASN A 62 23.24 -5.64 0.77
N MET A 63 21.99 -5.54 0.32
CA MET A 63 21.23 -4.31 0.39
C MET A 63 20.48 -4.26 1.73
N LYS A 64 20.84 -3.30 2.57
CA LYS A 64 20.03 -2.94 3.75
C LYS A 64 19.02 -1.87 3.36
N GLN A 65 17.75 -2.16 3.63
CA GLN A 65 16.64 -1.18 3.62
C GLN A 65 16.28 -0.86 5.06
#